data_AF-A0A357A5W0-F1
#
_entry.id   AF-A0A357A5W0-F1
#
_cell.length_a   1.000
_cell.length_b   1.000
_cell.length_c   1.000
_cell.angle_alpha   90.00
_cell.angle_beta   90.00
_cell.angle_gamma   90.00
#
_symmetry.space_group_name_H-M   'P 1'
#
loop_
_entity.id
_entity.type
_entity.pdbx_description
1 polymer ?
#
loop_
_entity_poly.entity_id
_entity_poly.type
_entity_poly.pdbx_seq_one_letter_code
_entity_poly.pdbx_strand_id
1 'polypeptide(L)'
;MQSMFEQLLKRLSPVEQKLTLELMKWDEPVSRKNLLQTLNLSSMDLINGLLSLQQRYLVTQIEQDEVLFNLSPVFKEYLRVDSPQVN
;
A
#
# COMPACT_ATOMS: atom_id res chain seq x y z
N MET A 1 6.59 11.88 20.74
CA MET A 1 7.00 10.46 20.72
C MET A 1 6.59 9.95 19.36
N GLN A 2 7.53 9.75 18.44
CA GLN A 2 7.18 9.33 17.08
C GLN A 2 6.65 7.90 17.14
N SER A 3 5.44 7.64 16.64
CA SER A 3 4.85 6.30 16.71
C SER A 3 5.80 5.28 16.04
N MET A 4 5.81 4.02 16.51
CA MET A 4 6.56 2.97 15.80
C MET A 4 6.11 2.83 14.33
N PHE A 5 4.90 3.28 14.01
CA PHE A 5 4.33 3.22 12.67
C PHE A 5 4.80 4.32 11.74
N GLU A 6 4.98 5.56 12.20
CA GLU A 6 5.68 6.58 11.40
C GLU A 6 7.11 6.14 11.07
N GLN A 7 7.75 5.40 11.98
CA GLN A 7 9.06 4.80 11.71
C GLN A 7 8.98 3.69 10.66
N LEU A 8 7.92 2.87 10.66
CA LEU A 8 7.69 1.86 9.63
C LEU A 8 7.45 2.50 8.25
N LEU A 9 6.60 3.53 8.17
CA LEU A 9 6.34 4.25 6.92
C LEU A 9 7.61 4.93 6.39
N LYS A 10 8.42 5.54 7.26
CA LYS A 10 9.72 6.14 6.90
C LYS A 10 10.75 5.11 6.40
N ARG A 11 10.59 3.83 6.73
CA ARG A 11 11.44 2.72 6.23
C ARG A 11 10.96 2.13 4.91
N LEU A 12 9.79 2.54 4.42
CA LEU A 12 9.34 2.20 3.08
C LEU A 12 10.05 3.12 2.07
N SER A 13 10.44 2.56 0.94
CA SER A 13 10.93 3.33 -0.20
C SER A 13 9.84 4.28 -0.73
N PRO A 14 10.20 5.32 -1.49
CA PRO A 14 9.21 6.23 -2.05
C PRO A 14 8.12 5.55 -2.90
N VAL A 15 8.46 4.45 -3.60
CA VAL A 15 7.49 3.67 -4.38
C VAL A 15 6.54 2.92 -3.46
N GLU A 16 7.05 2.25 -2.43
CA GLU A 16 6.24 1.53 -1.43
C GLU A 16 5.31 2.47 -0.65
N GLN A 17 5.76 3.69 -0.33
CA GLN A 17 4.93 4.71 0.31
C GLN A 17 3.78 5.13 -0.60
N LYS A 18 4.05 5.42 -1.89
CA LYS A 18 3.01 5.75 -2.87
C LYS A 18 1.99 4.63 -3.04
N LEU A 19 2.45 3.39 -3.13
CA LEU A 19 1.58 2.21 -3.23
C LEU A 19 0.69 2.07 -2.00
N THR A 20 1.27 2.21 -0.81
CA THR A 20 0.55 2.13 0.46
C THR A 20 -0.56 3.19 0.55
N LEU A 21 -0.23 4.44 0.23
CA LEU A 21 -1.19 5.55 0.25
C LEU A 21 -2.30 5.39 -0.79
N GLU A 22 -1.98 4.83 -1.96
CA GLU A 22 -2.97 4.55 -2.98
C GLU A 22 -3.90 3.43 -2.54
N LEU A 23 -3.36 2.29 -2.10
CA LEU A 23 -4.13 1.14 -1.62
C LEU A 23 -5.07 1.52 -0.45
N MET A 24 -4.66 2.47 0.39
CA MET A 24 -5.48 2.96 1.50
C MET A 24 -6.81 3.58 1.05
N LYS A 25 -6.89 4.11 -0.17
CA LYS A 25 -8.10 4.75 -0.73
C LYS A 25 -9.18 3.75 -1.12
N TRP A 26 -8.83 2.47 -1.24
CA TRP A 26 -9.72 1.43 -1.71
C TRP A 26 -10.20 0.61 -0.53
N ASP A 27 -11.52 0.40 -0.44
CA ASP A 27 -12.11 -0.50 0.55
C ASP A 27 -12.14 -1.95 0.07
N GLU A 28 -12.11 -2.15 -1.25
CA GLU A 28 -12.05 -3.45 -1.90
C GLU A 28 -10.65 -3.74 -2.46
N PRO A 29 -10.26 -5.02 -2.63
CA PRO A 29 -9.01 -5.39 -3.29
C PRO A 29 -8.91 -4.85 -4.71
N VAL A 30 -7.71 -4.41 -5.11
CA VAL A 30 -7.47 -3.73 -6.39
C VAL A 30 -6.59 -4.53 -7.33
N SER A 31 -6.86 -4.44 -8.63
CA SER A 31 -6.02 -5.08 -9.65
C SER A 31 -4.73 -4.29 -9.91
N ARG A 32 -3.74 -4.96 -10.52
CA ARG A 32 -2.53 -4.29 -11.03
C ARG A 32 -2.87 -3.20 -12.05
N LYS A 33 -3.89 -3.43 -12.87
CA LYS A 33 -4.33 -2.47 -13.89
C LYS A 33 -4.85 -1.19 -13.25
N ASN A 34 -5.64 -1.29 -12.18
CA ASN A 34 -6.12 -0.12 -11.46
C ASN A 34 -4.94 0.67 -10.87
N LEU A 35 -3.99 -0.02 -10.23
CA LEU A 35 -2.81 0.63 -9.66
C LEU A 35 -1.95 1.35 -10.71
N LEU A 36 -1.73 0.75 -11.89
CA LEU A 36 -1.00 1.42 -12.98
C LEU A 36 -1.74 2.64 -13.55
N GLN A 37 -3.07 2.66 -13.48
CA GLN A 37 -3.86 3.78 -13.97
C GLN A 37 -3.85 4.97 -13.01
N THR A 38 -3.79 4.72 -11.70
CA THR A 38 -3.79 5.78 -10.69
C THR A 38 -2.40 6.24 -10.29
N LEU A 39 -1.40 5.36 -10.40
CA LEU A 39 0.00 5.66 -10.09
C LEU A 39 0.81 5.85 -11.36
N ASN A 40 1.48 6.98 -11.46
CA ASN A 40 2.50 7.22 -12.50
C ASN A 40 3.80 6.46 -12.14
N LEU A 41 3.75 5.13 -12.18
CA LEU A 41 4.86 4.21 -11.92
C LEU A 41 5.16 3.37 -13.16
N SER A 42 6.42 2.95 -13.31
CA SER A 42 6.74 1.89 -14.28
C SER A 42 6.18 0.55 -13.81
N SER A 43 5.95 -0.37 -14.74
CA SER A 43 5.52 -1.74 -14.40
C SER A 43 6.52 -2.45 -13.47
N MET A 44 7.83 -2.19 -13.62
CA MET A 44 8.85 -2.78 -12.75
C MET A 44 8.79 -2.20 -11.35
N ASP A 45 8.63 -0.87 -11.22
CA ASP A 45 8.50 -0.24 -9.90
C ASP A 45 7.26 -0.73 -9.16
N LEU A 46 6.14 -0.88 -9.88
CA LEU A 46 4.93 -1.45 -9.31
C LEU A 46 5.15 -2.88 -8.80
N ILE A 47 5.71 -3.76 -9.63
CA ILE A 47 5.93 -5.17 -9.28
C ILE A 47 6.89 -5.29 -8.08
N ASN A 48 8.02 -4.58 -8.12
CA ASN A 48 9.00 -4.62 -7.05
C ASN A 48 8.45 -4.04 -5.74
N GLY A 49 7.70 -2.94 -5.84
CA GLY A 49 7.03 -2.33 -4.68
C GLY A 49 6.00 -3.27 -4.05
N LEU A 50 5.12 -3.89 -4.86
CA LEU A 50 4.13 -4.86 -4.36
C LEU A 50 4.81 -6.08 -3.74
N LEU A 51 5.83 -6.64 -4.38
CA LEU A 51 6.58 -7.79 -3.87
C LEU A 51 7.25 -7.47 -2.53
N SER A 52 7.89 -6.30 -2.42
CA SER A 52 8.53 -5.87 -1.18
C SER A 52 7.52 -5.67 -0.05
N LEU A 53 6.36 -5.06 -0.33
CA LEU A 53 5.28 -4.91 0.65
C LEU A 53 4.68 -6.26 1.08
N GLN A 54 4.57 -7.23 0.17
CA GLN A 54 4.12 -8.60 0.46
C GLN A 54 5.10 -9.33 1.38
N GLN A 55 6.41 -9.25 1.11
CA GLN A 55 7.45 -9.84 1.97
C GLN A 55 7.42 -9.29 3.39
N ARG A 56 6.90 -8.06 3.57
CA ARG A 56 6.72 -7.40 4.87
C ARG A 56 5.32 -7.61 5.47
N TYR A 57 4.46 -8.43 4.85
CA TYR A 57 3.07 -8.68 5.26
C TYR A 57 2.20 -7.40 5.34
N LEU A 58 2.56 -6.35 4.60
CA LEU A 58 1.82 -5.10 4.54
C LEU A 58 0.73 -5.13 3.46
N VAL A 59 0.94 -5.93 2.41
CA VAL A 59 -0.02 -6.15 1.31
C VAL A 59 -0.22 -7.64 1.12
N THR A 60 -1.47 -8.04 0.86
CA THR A 60 -1.83 -9.43 0.56
C THR A 60 -2.19 -9.57 -0.91
N GLN A 61 -1.71 -10.63 -1.57
CA GLN A 61 -2.20 -11.04 -2.88
C GLN A 61 -3.45 -11.90 -2.71
N ILE A 62 -4.45 -11.67 -3.54
CA ILE A 62 -5.64 -12.51 -3.62
C ILE A 62 -5.71 -13.04 -5.06
N GLU A 63 -5.75 -14.36 -5.20
CA GLU A 63 -5.90 -15.03 -6.49
C GLU A 63 -7.37 -15.42 -6.67
N GLN A 64 -8.06 -14.73 -7.58
CA GLN A 64 -9.42 -15.02 -8.02
C GLN A 64 -9.43 -15.14 -9.55
N ASP A 65 -10.44 -14.60 -10.24
CA ASP A 65 -10.45 -14.47 -11.70
C ASP A 65 -9.32 -13.56 -12.21
N GLU A 66 -8.82 -12.66 -11.35
CA GLU A 66 -7.61 -11.89 -11.56
C GLU A 66 -6.77 -11.76 -10.27
N VAL A 67 -5.53 -11.27 -10.41
CA VAL A 67 -4.63 -11.02 -9.27
C VAL A 67 -4.95 -9.66 -8.66
N LEU A 68 -5.48 -9.70 -7.43
CA LEU A 68 -5.85 -8.53 -6.66
C LEU A 68 -4.92 -8.30 -5.47
N PHE A 69 -4.88 -7.08 -4.98
CA PHE A 69 -4.04 -6.64 -3.87
C PHE A 69 -4.89 -5.92 -2.84
N ASN A 70 -4.67 -6.23 -1.57
CA ASN A 70 -5.29 -5.51 -0.47
C ASN A 70 -4.25 -5.10 0.57
N LEU A 71 -4.42 -3.91 1.14
CA LEU A 71 -3.60 -3.45 2.26
C LEU A 71 -3.99 -4.23 3.52
N SER A 72 -3.01 -4.57 4.35
CA SER A 72 -3.26 -5.17 5.66
C SER A 72 -4.23 -4.28 6.46
N PRO A 73 -5.36 -4.82 6.97
CA PRO A 73 -6.35 -4.03 7.72
C PRO A 73 -5.73 -3.34 8.93
N VAL A 74 -4.82 -4.05 9.63
CA VAL A 74 -4.07 -3.51 10.76
C VAL A 74 -3.26 -2.29 10.31
N PHE A 75 -2.54 -2.42 9.20
CA PHE A 75 -1.73 -1.32 8.67
C PHE A 75 -2.59 -0.14 8.19
N LYS A 76 -3.75 -0.40 7.58
CA LYS A 76 -4.71 0.62 7.16
C LYS A 76 -5.22 1.44 8.34
N GLU A 77 -5.55 0.80 9.47
CA GLU A 77 -5.97 1.50 10.69
C GLU A 77 -4.86 2.39 11.27
N TYR A 78 -3.61 1.91 11.30
CA TYR A 78 -2.50 2.74 11.78
C TYR A 78 -2.26 3.99 10.93
N LEU A 79 -2.40 3.87 9.61
CA LEU A 79 -2.28 5.03 8.71
C LEU A 79 -3.42 6.05 8.93
N ARG A 80 -4.62 5.60 9.32
CA ARG A 80 -5.76 6.48 9.63
C ARG A 80 -5.55 7.27 10.92
N VAL A 81 -4.97 6.63 11.94
CA VAL A 81 -4.76 7.22 13.27
C VAL A 81 -3.65 8.29 13.26
N ASP A 82 -2.59 8.08 12.50
CA ASP A 82 -1.43 8.99 12.44
C ASP A 82 -1.52 10.06 11.34
N SER A 83 -2.57 10.03 10.49
CA SER A 83 -2.83 11.10 9.54
C SER A 83 -3.54 12.26 10.26
N PRO A 84 -3.02 13.51 10.23
CA PRO A 84 -3.81 14.65 10.69
C PRO A 84 -5.09 14.67 9.85
N GLN A 85 -6.23 14.51 10.53
CA GLN A 85 -7.54 14.71 9.93
C GLN A 85 -7.55 16.14 9.38
N VAL A 86 -7.42 16.28 8.07
CA VAL A 86 -7.64 17.56 7.38
C VAL A 86 -9.15 17.76 7.41
N ASN A 87 -9.63 18.47 8.43
CA ASN A 87 -10.89 19.20 8.40
C ASN A 87 -10.71 20.49 7.60
#